data_AF-A0A7X6YFC3-F1
#
_entry.id   AF-A0A7X6YFC3-F1
#
_cell.length_a   1.000
_cell.length_b   1.000
_cell.length_c   1.000
_cell.angle_alpha   90.00
_cell.angle_beta   90.00
_cell.angle_gamma   90.00
#
_symmetry.space_group_name_H-M   'P 1'
#
loop_
_entity.id
_entity.type
_entity.pdbx_description
1 polymer ?
#
loop_
_entity_poly.entity_id
_entity_poly.type
_entity_poly.pdbx_seq_one_letter_code
_entity_poly.pdbx_strand_id
1 'polypeptide(L)' 'MVCQNYRLPYFTLTPTFSICEEHGYLAGEVHACPRCGRRTEVYSRVVGYIRPIQQWNEGKQNEFRQRKTYRVVQASV' A
#
# COMPACT_ATOMS: atom_id res chain seq x y z
N MET A 1 -0.71 -8.59 21.49
CA MET A 1 0.76 -8.58 21.76
C MET A 1 1.36 -7.31 21.15
N VAL A 2 2.27 -6.63 21.86
CA VAL A 2 2.69 -5.22 21.67
C VAL A 2 1.59 -4.19 21.94
N CYS A 3 0.55 -4.07 21.10
CA CYS A 3 -0.51 -3.05 21.26
C CYS A 3 -1.39 -3.22 22.52
N GLN A 4 -1.29 -4.36 23.22
CA GLN A 4 -2.03 -4.65 24.45
C GLN A 4 -1.16 -4.51 25.71
N ASN A 5 0.17 -4.66 25.58
CA ASN A 5 1.08 -4.81 26.73
C ASN A 5 1.92 -3.56 26.98
N TYR A 6 2.03 -2.66 25.99
CA TYR A 6 2.88 -1.47 26.05
C TYR A 6 2.13 -0.25 25.52
N ARG A 7 2.39 0.93 26.12
CA ARG A 7 1.88 2.21 25.65
C ARG A 7 2.82 2.78 24.60
N LEU A 8 2.45 2.61 23.33
CA LEU A 8 3.16 3.21 22.20
C LEU A 8 2.62 4.62 21.94
N PRO A 9 3.48 5.64 21.76
CA PRO A 9 3.02 6.99 21.46
C PRO A 9 2.39 7.10 20.07
N TYR A 10 2.91 6.36 19.09
CA TYR A 10 2.39 6.33 17.72
C TYR A 10 2.89 5.09 16.98
N PHE A 11 1.99 4.43 16.26
CA PHE A 11 2.34 3.48 15.21
C PHE A 11 1.28 3.58 14.11
N THR A 12 1.60 3.12 12.90
CA THR A 12 0.71 3.23 11.75
C THR A 12 0.84 2.00 10.86
N LEU A 13 -0.28 1.62 10.26
CA LEU A 13 -0.32 0.60 9.21
C LEU A 13 -0.19 1.32 7.87
N THR A 14 0.68 0.81 7.01
CA THR A 14 0.86 1.35 5.65
C THR A 14 0.08 0.46 4.68
N PRO A 15 -1.12 0.89 4.23
CA PRO A 15 -1.79 0.20 3.14
C PRO A 15 -1.07 0.50 1.83
N THR A 16 -1.00 -0.51 0.96
CA THR A 16 -0.69 -0.32 -0.45
C THR A 16 -2.02 -0.24 -1.19
N PHE A 17 -2.18 0.80 -2.00
CA PHE A 17 -3.37 1.01 -2.82
C PHE A 17 -2.96 1.57 -4.18
N SER A 18 -3.86 1.48 -5.14
CA SER A 18 -3.61 1.95 -6.50
C SER A 18 -4.67 2.97 -6.90
N ILE A 19 -4.33 3.89 -7.81
CA ILE A 19 -5.24 4.92 -8.30
C ILE A 19 -5.35 4.79 -9.82
N CYS A 20 -6.59 4.78 -10.31
CA CYS A 20 -6.92 4.96 -11.71
C CYS A 20 -7.35 6.42 -11.93
N GLU A 21 -6.86 7.04 -13.00
CA GLU A 21 -7.20 8.42 -13.37
C GLU A 21 -8.71 8.64 -13.56
N GLU A 22 -9.43 7.63 -14.07
CA GLU A 22 -10.88 7.73 -14.32
C GLU A 22 -11.73 7.14 -13.19
N HIS A 23 -11.32 6.00 -12.64
CA HIS A 23 -12.15 5.21 -11.73
C HIS A 23 -11.81 5.40 -10.24
N GLY A 24 -10.75 6.15 -9.93
CA GLY A 24 -10.34 6.46 -8.56
C GLY A 24 -9.56 5.33 -7.88
N TYR A 25 -9.76 5.20 -6.57
CA TYR A 25 -8.98 4.31 -5.70
C TYR A 25 -9.32 2.83 -5.88
N LEU A 26 -8.29 2.00 -5.89
CA LEU A 26 -8.32 0.54 -5.96
C LEU A 26 -7.56 -0.04 -4.76
N ALA A 27 -8.15 -1.05 -4.13
CA ALA A 27 -7.54 -1.71 -2.98
C ALA A 27 -6.39 -2.63 -3.43
N GLY A 28 -5.24 -2.50 -2.78
CA GLY A 28 -4.05 -3.31 -3.07
C GLY A 28 -3.19 -2.79 -4.21
N GLU A 29 -2.21 -3.61 -4.59
CA GLU A 29 -1.34 -3.36 -5.73
C GLU A 29 -2.01 -3.88 -7.00
N VAL A 30 -2.49 -2.95 -7.83
CA VAL A 30 -3.16 -3.20 -9.09
C VAL A 30 -2.48 -2.28 -10.10
N HIS A 31 -1.87 -2.86 -11.15
CA HIS A 31 -1.15 -2.10 -12.19
C HIS A 31 -2.03 -1.75 -13.40
N ALA A 32 -3.16 -2.45 -13.57
CA ALA A 32 -4.13 -2.20 -14.62
C ALA A 32 -5.54 -2.15 -14.02
N CYS A 33 -6.29 -1.09 -14.34
CA CYS A 33 -7.63 -0.90 -13.82
C CYS A 33 -8.56 -2.03 -14.28
N PRO A 34 -9.31 -2.70 -13.38
CA PRO A 34 -10.22 -3.77 -13.77
C PRO A 34 -11.44 -3.27 -14.57
N ARG A 35 -11.71 -1.95 -14.59
CA ARG A 35 -12.86 -1.36 -15.29
C ARG A 35 -12.52 -0.85 -16.70
N CYS A 36 -11.40 -0.15 -16.89
CA CYS A 36 -11.00 0.38 -18.21
C CYS A 36 -9.72 -0.22 -18.79
N GLY A 37 -9.01 -1.07 -18.05
CA GLY A 37 -7.74 -1.66 -18.51
C GLY A 37 -6.56 -0.69 -18.57
N ARG A 38 -6.74 0.61 -18.27
CA ARG A 38 -5.65 1.59 -18.25
C ARG A 38 -4.69 1.33 -17.10
N ARG A 39 -3.45 1.80 -17.28
CA ARG A 39 -2.41 1.73 -16.25
C ARG A 39 -2.82 2.53 -15.02
N THR A 40 -2.53 1.98 -13.85
CA THR A 40 -2.82 2.59 -12.55
C THR A 40 -1.52 2.92 -11.81
N GLU A 41 -1.56 3.97 -11.01
CA GLU A 41 -0.44 4.40 -10.18
C GLU A 41 -0.53 3.72 -8.81
N VAL A 42 0.52 3.02 -8.40
CA VAL A 42 0.54 2.30 -7.11
C VAL A 42 1.22 3.18 -6.07
N TYR A 43 0.54 3.42 -4.97
CA TYR A 43 0.97 4.28 -3.88
C TYR A 43 1.30 3.48 -2.63
N SER A 44 2.38 3.90 -1.96
CA SER A 44 2.83 3.30 -0.70
C SER A 44 3.62 4.34 0.12
N ARG A 45 3.77 4.10 1.43
CA ARG A 45 4.57 4.96 2.32
C ARG A 45 6.06 4.59 2.23
N VAL A 46 6.92 5.61 2.10
CA VAL A 46 8.40 5.45 2.09
C VAL A 46 9.01 5.88 3.41
N VAL A 47 9.11 7.20 3.65
CA VAL A 47 9.78 7.85 4.80
C VAL A 47 8.82 8.75 5.58
N GLY A 48 7.56 8.31 5.72
CA GLY A 48 6.53 9.03 6.50
C GLY A 48 5.34 9.54 5.69
N TYR A 49 5.50 9.72 4.37
CA TYR A 49 4.42 10.13 3.47
C TYR A 49 4.25 9.16 2.29
N ILE A 50 3.10 9.24 1.63
CA ILE A 50 2.68 8.33 0.57
C ILE A 50 3.13 8.90 -0.78
N ARG A 51 3.79 8.09 -1.60
CA ARG A 51 4.24 8.45 -2.96
C ARG A 51 4.03 7.30 -3.94
N PRO A 52 3.89 7.61 -5.25
CA PRO A 52 3.78 6.58 -6.27
C PRO A 52 5.12 5.83 -6.41
N ILE A 53 5.05 4.51 -6.41
CA ILE A 53 6.22 3.61 -6.39
C ILE A 53 7.09 3.80 -7.65
N GLN A 54 6.46 4.14 -8.78
CA GLN A 54 7.19 4.36 -10.03
C GLN A 54 8.20 5.52 -9.94
N GLN A 55 7.98 6.47 -9.03
CA GLN A 55 8.87 7.63 -8.83
C GLN A 55 9.96 7.39 -7.78
N TRP A 56 10.02 6.20 -7.19
CA TRP A 56 11.03 5.89 -6.18
C TRP A 56 12.36 5.56 -6.85
N ASN A 57 13.47 5.80 -6.16
CA ASN A 57 14.79 5.34 -6.63
C ASN A 57 14.86 3.79 -6.64
N GLU A 58 15.84 3.25 -7.36
CA GLU A 58 15.99 1.80 -7.54
C GLU A 58 16.11 1.03 -6.21
N GLY A 59 16.88 1.59 -5.25
CA GLY A 59 17.02 1.00 -3.92
C GLY A 59 15.69 0.86 -3.19
N LYS A 60 14.86 1.91 -3.16
CA LYS A 60 13.55 1.86 -2.52
C LYS A 60 12.55 0.97 -3.25
N GLN A 61 12.65 0.86 -4.57
CA GLN A 61 11.86 -0.11 -5.33
C GLN A 61 12.24 -1.55 -4.94
N ASN A 62 13.54 -1.85 -4.78
CA ASN A 62 14.01 -3.15 -4.33
C ASN A 62 13.59 -3.44 -2.88
N GLU A 63 13.64 -2.45 -1.99
CA GLU A 63 13.10 -2.57 -0.63
C GLU A 63 11.59 -2.86 -0.66
N PHE A 64 10.83 -2.19 -1.54
CA PHE A 64 9.39 -2.41 -1.66
C PHE A 64 9.06 -3.84 -2.08
N ARG A 65 9.78 -4.39 -3.07
CA ARG A 65 9.58 -5.78 -3.54
C ARG A 65 9.82 -6.83 -2.44
N GLN A 66 10.64 -6.51 -1.46
CA GLN A 66 10.91 -7.40 -0.32
C GLN A 66 9.86 -7.30 0.79
N ARG A 67 8.92 -6.34 0.72
CA ARG A 67 7.87 -6.18 1.74
C ARG A 67 6.88 -7.33 1.66
N LYS A 68 6.51 -7.86 2.83
CA LYS A 68 5.42 -8.81 2.98
C LYS A 68 4.13 -8.05 3.25
N THR A 69 3.14 -8.25 2.39
CA THR A 69 1.79 -7.71 2.57
C THR A 69 0.93 -8.69 3.36
N TYR A 70 0.02 -8.16 4.16
CA TYR A 70 -0.93 -8.96 4.93
C TYR A 70 -2.32 -8.72 4.38
N ARG A 71 -3.04 -9.81 4.09
CA ARG A 71 -4.46 -9.73 3.75
C ARG A 71 -5.26 -9.75 5.05
N VAL A 72 -6.11 -8.75 5.23
CA VAL A 72 -7.06 -8.75 6.35
C VAL A 72 -8.13 -9.77 6.01
N VAL A 73 -8.15 -10.90 6.71
CA VAL A 73 -9.24 -11.88 6.62
C VAL A 73 -10.37 -11.31 7.46
N GLN A 74 -11.52 -11.02 6.83
CA GLN A 74 -12.70 -10.65 7.60
C GLN A 74 -13.12 -11.88 8.41
N ALA A 75 -13.13 -11.75 9.74
CA ALA A 75 -13.74 -12.76 10.59
C ALA A 75 -15.24 -12.77 10.25
N SER A 76 -15.70 -13.87 9.65
CA SER A 76 -17.12 -14.17 9.50
C SER A 76 -17.71 -14.26 10.90
N VAL A 77 -18.47 -13.23 11.26
CA VAL A 77 -19.35 -13.22 12.44
C VAL A 77 -20.55 -14.10 12.14
#